data_AF-A0A7S1NEU4-F1
#
_entry.id   AF-A0A7S1NEU4-F1
#
_cell.length_a   1.000
_cell.length_b   1.000
_cell.length_c   1.000
_cell.angle_alpha   90.00
_cell.angle_beta   90.00
_cell.angle_gamma   90.00
#
_symmetry.space_group_name_H-M   'P 1'
#
loop_
_entity.id
_entity.type
_entity.pdbx_description
1 polymer ?
#
loop_
_entity_poly.entity_id
_entity_poly.type
_entity_poly.pdbx_seq_one_letter_code
_entity_poly.pdbx_strand_id
1 'polypeptide(L)'
;VDYKKAPFSEQLAGCNKFDAVFDFVGGKETERGAVRLLKRGGKFITAVGPLQDIGDRKLTWREWIQWNVYLSRRLLCSYVPGISFKYKMAGGTPPLKMKDFQTVVMEAGAPAP
;
A
#
# COMPACT_ATOMS: atom_id res chain seq x y z
N VAL A 1 0.50 1.53 -15.49
CA VAL A 1 -0.06 2.77 -14.91
C VAL A 1 0.90 3.90 -15.24
N ASP A 2 0.43 4.96 -15.89
CA ASP A 2 1.25 6.13 -16.23
C ASP A 2 0.80 7.34 -15.40
N TYR A 3 1.55 7.68 -14.36
CA TYR A 3 1.19 8.75 -13.44
C TYR A 3 1.21 10.17 -14.06
N LYS A 4 1.72 10.33 -15.29
CA LYS A 4 1.77 11.64 -15.98
C LYS A 4 0.55 11.93 -16.85
N LYS A 5 -0.26 10.92 -17.16
CA LYS A 5 -1.40 11.05 -18.10
C LYS A 5 -2.73 11.35 -17.42
N ALA A 6 -3.03 10.63 -16.34
CA ALA A 6 -4.27 10.75 -15.59
C ALA A 6 -4.12 10.05 -14.23
N PRO A 7 -5.01 10.27 -13.25
CA PRO A 7 -5.07 9.46 -12.04
C PRO A 7 -5.18 7.97 -12.38
N PHE A 8 -4.38 7.12 -11.72
CA PHE A 8 -4.38 5.68 -12.02
C PHE A 8 -5.74 5.00 -11.77
N SER A 9 -6.53 5.55 -10.85
CA SER A 9 -7.90 5.09 -10.60
C SER A 9 -8.81 5.25 -11.81
N GLU A 10 -8.54 6.25 -12.66
CA GLU A 10 -9.30 6.48 -13.90
C GLU A 10 -8.80 5.55 -15.01
N GLN A 11 -7.47 5.40 -15.14
CA GLN A 11 -6.86 4.49 -16.10
C GLN A 11 -7.29 3.02 -15.91
N LEU A 12 -7.62 2.64 -14.68
CA LEU A 12 -8.01 1.28 -14.30
C LEU A 12 -9.50 1.13 -13.99
N ALA A 13 -10.32 2.16 -14.26
CA ALA A 13 -11.74 2.15 -13.90
C ALA A 13 -12.54 1.03 -14.59
N GLY A 14 -12.14 0.66 -15.82
CA GLY A 14 -12.76 -0.43 -16.60
C GLY A 14 -12.21 -1.83 -16.30
N CYS A 15 -11.22 -1.96 -15.41
CA CYS A 15 -10.64 -3.25 -15.06
C CYS A 15 -11.43 -3.95 -13.95
N ASN A 16 -11.24 -5.28 -13.87
CA ASN A 16 -11.68 -6.04 -12.70
C ASN A 16 -11.04 -5.49 -11.42
N LYS A 17 -11.80 -5.52 -10.32
CA LYS A 17 -11.30 -5.13 -9.00
C LYS A 17 -10.14 -6.03 -8.57
N PHE A 18 -9.19 -5.48 -7.82
CA PHE A 18 -7.98 -6.18 -7.38
C PHE A 18 -8.11 -6.73 -5.96
N ASP A 19 -7.42 -7.84 -5.69
CA ASP A 19 -7.31 -8.42 -4.34
C ASP A 19 -6.30 -7.65 -3.46
N ALA A 20 -5.30 -7.04 -4.09
CA ALA A 20 -4.31 -6.21 -3.43
C ALA A 20 -3.83 -5.05 -4.32
N VAL A 21 -3.45 -3.95 -3.70
CA VAL A 21 -2.72 -2.83 -4.32
C VAL A 21 -1.49 -2.55 -3.48
N PHE A 22 -0.34 -2.49 -4.13
CA PHE A 22 0.94 -2.15 -3.52
C PHE A 22 1.29 -0.69 -3.85
N ASP A 23 1.55 0.09 -2.82
CA ASP A 23 1.81 1.52 -2.91
C ASP A 23 3.23 1.88 -2.43
N PHE A 24 3.96 2.55 -3.31
CA PHE A 24 5.30 3.08 -3.07
C PHE A 24 5.37 4.60 -3.26
N VAL A 25 4.23 5.25 -3.50
CA VAL A 25 4.14 6.70 -3.69
C VAL A 25 3.68 7.36 -2.40
N GLY A 26 2.73 6.74 -1.69
CA GLY A 26 2.15 7.29 -0.47
C GLY A 26 1.14 8.40 -0.74
N GLY A 27 0.61 8.94 0.35
CA GLY A 27 -0.37 10.03 0.31
C GLY A 27 -1.82 9.54 0.30
N LYS A 28 -2.70 10.39 0.86
CA LYS A 28 -4.14 10.11 0.98
C LYS A 28 -4.84 9.95 -0.37
N GLU A 29 -4.42 10.67 -1.40
CA GLU A 29 -5.02 10.56 -2.73
C GLU A 29 -4.69 9.22 -3.39
N THR A 30 -3.47 8.72 -3.21
CA THR A 30 -3.08 7.39 -3.67
C THR A 30 -3.89 6.31 -2.96
N GLU A 31 -4.07 6.42 -1.64
CA GLU A 31 -4.94 5.52 -0.89
C GLU A 31 -6.38 5.54 -1.43
N ARG A 32 -6.97 6.73 -1.61
CA ARG A 32 -8.34 6.88 -2.12
C ARG A 32 -8.52 6.27 -3.52
N GLY A 33 -7.56 6.50 -4.40
CA GLY A 33 -7.55 5.91 -5.74
C GLY A 33 -7.50 4.38 -5.67
N ALA A 34 -6.62 3.84 -4.84
CA ALA A 34 -6.42 2.39 -4.68
C ALA A 34 -7.66 1.70 -4.10
N VAL A 35 -8.28 2.30 -3.08
CA VAL A 35 -9.48 1.74 -2.42
C VAL A 35 -10.62 1.54 -3.41
N ARG A 36 -10.79 2.45 -4.39
CA ARG A 36 -11.81 2.32 -5.43
C ARG A 36 -11.56 1.14 -6.35
N LEU A 37 -10.32 0.68 -6.47
CA LEU A 37 -9.93 -0.43 -7.33
C LEU A 37 -9.94 -1.78 -6.58
N LEU A 38 -10.06 -1.79 -5.25
CA LEU A 38 -10.05 -3.02 -4.46
C LEU A 38 -11.41 -3.72 -4.43
N LYS A 39 -11.36 -5.06 -4.38
CA LYS A 39 -12.51 -5.89 -4.00
C LYS A 39 -12.85 -5.64 -2.54
N ARG A 40 -14.08 -6.01 -2.13
CA ARG A 40 -14.45 -6.02 -0.71
C ARG A 40 -13.51 -6.94 0.08
N GLY A 41 -12.85 -6.40 1.10
CA GLY A 41 -11.85 -7.12 1.89
C GLY A 41 -10.46 -7.19 1.26
N GLY A 42 -10.26 -6.57 0.10
CA GLY A 42 -8.96 -6.44 -0.56
C GLY A 42 -7.96 -5.65 0.28
N LYS A 43 -6.67 -5.76 -0.05
CA LYS A 43 -5.57 -5.23 0.76
C LYS A 43 -4.92 -4.01 0.08
N PHE A 44 -4.88 -2.89 0.77
CA PHE A 44 -3.99 -1.78 0.44
C PHE A 44 -2.71 -1.92 1.26
N ILE A 45 -1.57 -2.11 0.58
CA ILE A 45 -0.27 -2.34 1.21
C ILE A 45 0.64 -1.19 0.80
N THR A 46 1.05 -0.34 1.74
CA THR A 46 1.89 0.83 1.45
C THR A 46 3.23 0.77 2.16
N ALA A 47 4.29 1.17 1.45
CA ALA A 47 5.62 1.35 2.01
C ALA A 47 5.82 2.74 2.63
N VAL A 48 5.04 3.73 2.21
CA VAL A 48 5.25 5.16 2.52
C VAL A 48 4.20 5.67 3.52
N GLY A 49 2.98 5.15 3.46
CA GLY A 49 1.89 5.55 4.35
C GLY A 49 1.13 6.81 3.85
N PRO A 50 0.46 7.54 4.75
CA PRO A 50 -0.49 8.59 4.38
C PRO A 50 0.11 9.92 3.91
N LEU A 51 1.44 10.06 3.90
CA LEU A 51 2.14 11.25 3.43
C LEU A 51 3.11 10.82 2.33
N GLN A 52 3.19 11.61 1.25
CA GLN A 52 4.18 11.41 0.19
C GLN A 52 5.56 11.83 0.68
N ASP A 53 6.60 11.28 0.04
CA ASP A 53 8.00 11.68 0.21
C ASP A 53 8.49 11.58 1.67
N ILE A 54 7.95 10.61 2.42
CA ILE A 54 8.48 10.27 3.72
C ILE A 54 9.90 9.71 3.56
N GLY A 55 10.86 10.44 4.13
CA GLY A 55 12.29 10.16 3.99
C GLY A 55 13.05 11.28 3.29
N ASP A 56 12.41 11.99 2.36
CA ASP A 56 13.07 13.04 1.55
C ASP A 56 13.25 14.33 2.33
N ARG A 57 12.42 14.56 3.35
CA ARG A 57 12.57 15.66 4.30
C ARG A 57 12.26 15.24 5.72
N LYS A 58 12.86 15.96 6.68
CA LYS A 58 12.48 15.86 8.08
C LYS A 58 11.07 16.41 8.26
N LEU A 59 10.20 15.58 8.84
CA LEU A 59 8.89 16.01 9.27
C LEU A 59 9.02 16.90 10.50
N THR A 60 8.19 17.93 10.56
CA THR A 60 7.96 18.65 11.81
C THR A 60 7.25 17.72 12.80
N TRP A 61 7.38 18.01 14.10
CA TRP A 61 6.68 17.26 15.15
C TRP A 61 5.17 17.16 14.92
N ARG A 62 4.55 18.24 14.41
CA ARG A 62 3.12 18.27 14.10
C ARG A 62 2.77 17.34 12.95
N GLU A 63 3.55 17.34 11.87
CA GLU A 63 3.36 16.44 10.74
C GLU A 63 3.57 14.98 11.15
N TRP A 64 4.56 14.72 11.99
CA TRP A 64 4.83 13.37 12.51
C TRP A 64 3.67 12.85 13.37
N ILE A 65 3.12 13.68 14.27
CA ILE A 65 1.96 13.32 15.09
C ILE A 65 0.74 13.04 14.18
N GLN A 66 0.46 13.93 13.23
CA GLN A 66 -0.67 13.75 12.30
C GLN A 66 -0.52 12.49 11.46
N TRP A 67 0.69 12.20 10.99
CA TRP A 67 1.00 10.97 10.26
C TRP A 67 0.75 9.73 11.12
N ASN A 68 1.26 9.71 12.35
CA ASN A 68 1.08 8.57 13.28
C ASN A 68 -0.39 8.36 13.64
N VAL A 69 -1.12 9.43 13.97
CA VAL A 69 -2.55 9.32 14.33
C VAL A 69 -3.34 8.76 13.14
N TYR A 70 -3.08 9.23 11.94
CA TYR A 70 -3.75 8.72 10.74
C TYR A 70 -3.41 7.25 10.49
N LEU A 71 -2.13 6.90 10.53
CA LEU A 71 -1.65 5.55 10.27
C LEU A 71 -2.22 4.55 11.30
N SER A 72 -2.11 4.87 12.59
CA SER A 72 -2.63 4.04 13.67
C SER A 72 -4.13 3.83 13.55
N ARG A 73 -4.89 4.89 13.24
CA ARG A 73 -6.33 4.76 12.98
C ARG A 73 -6.62 3.84 11.81
N ARG A 74 -5.88 3.95 10.69
CA ARG A 74 -6.07 3.08 9.51
C ARG A 74 -5.75 1.63 9.80
N LEU A 75 -4.65 1.37 10.50
CA LEU A 75 -4.26 0.02 10.90
C LEU A 75 -5.29 -0.60 11.84
N LEU A 76 -5.70 0.11 12.89
CA LEU A 76 -6.71 -0.37 13.84
C LEU A 76 -8.07 -0.62 13.18
N CYS A 77 -8.53 0.33 12.35
CA CYS A 77 -9.76 0.16 11.59
C CYS A 77 -9.69 -1.00 10.59
N SER A 78 -8.51 -1.56 10.27
CA SER A 78 -8.37 -2.70 9.37
C SER A 78 -8.69 -4.06 10.01
N TYR A 79 -8.83 -4.10 11.33
CA TYR A 79 -9.17 -5.31 12.10
C TYR A 79 -10.67 -5.46 12.40
N VAL A 80 -11.47 -4.43 12.09
CA VAL A 80 -12.93 -4.45 12.30
C VAL A 80 -13.62 -5.40 11.30
N PRO A 81 -14.53 -6.28 11.74
CA PRO A 81 -15.33 -7.07 10.82
C PRO A 81 -16.20 -6.17 9.91
N GLY A 82 -16.18 -6.42 8.59
CA GLY A 82 -17.07 -5.72 7.63
C GLY A 82 -16.51 -4.48 6.93
N ILE A 83 -15.22 -4.15 7.11
CA ILE A 83 -14.60 -3.02 6.39
C ILE A 83 -14.48 -3.35 4.90
N SER A 84 -14.59 -2.31 4.06
CA SER A 84 -14.44 -2.43 2.62
C SER A 84 -13.04 -2.88 2.17
N PHE A 85 -11.97 -2.53 2.90
CA PHE A 85 -10.59 -2.93 2.58
C PHE A 85 -9.72 -2.99 3.84
N LYS A 86 -8.57 -3.68 3.73
CA LYS A 86 -7.57 -3.82 4.80
C LYS A 86 -6.34 -2.99 4.48
N TYR A 87 -5.92 -2.12 5.38
CA TYR A 87 -4.71 -1.31 5.29
C TYR A 87 -3.52 -2.03 5.94
N LYS A 88 -2.36 -2.07 5.27
CA LYS A 88 -1.12 -2.67 5.79
C LYS A 88 0.09 -1.81 5.45
N MET A 89 1.06 -1.75 6.36
CA MET A 89 2.40 -1.23 6.09
C MET A 89 3.31 -2.36 5.60
N ALA A 90 4.09 -2.10 4.54
CA ALA A 90 4.98 -3.08 3.92
C ALA A 90 6.11 -3.59 4.86
N GLY A 91 6.37 -2.91 5.98
CA GLY A 91 7.34 -3.35 7.00
C GLY A 91 6.81 -4.37 8.02
N GLY A 92 5.51 -4.68 8.00
CA GLY A 92 4.90 -5.62 8.96
C GLY A 92 4.89 -7.08 8.51
N THR A 93 5.35 -7.37 7.29
CA THR A 93 5.54 -8.76 6.83
C THR A 93 6.90 -9.22 7.30
N PRO A 94 7.00 -10.38 8.00
CA PRO A 94 8.29 -10.92 8.38
C PRO A 94 9.17 -11.04 7.12
N PRO A 95 10.48 -10.76 7.23
CA PRO A 95 11.38 -10.96 6.10
C PRO A 95 11.20 -12.39 5.60
N LEU A 96 11.10 -12.56 4.27
CA LEU A 96 11.14 -13.90 3.68
C LEU A 96 12.36 -14.61 4.27
N LYS A 97 12.13 -15.72 4.96
CA LYS A 97 13.25 -16.52 5.44
C LYS A 97 14.04 -16.93 4.19
N MET A 98 15.36 -17.00 4.29
CA MET A 98 16.22 -17.28 3.12
C MET A 98 15.78 -18.52 2.33
N LYS A 99 15.21 -19.52 3.02
CA LYS A 99 14.62 -20.72 2.43
C LYS A 99 13.39 -20.42 1.54
N ASP A 100 12.48 -19.57 2.01
CA ASP A 100 11.28 -19.18 1.27
C ASP A 100 11.65 -18.30 0.06
N PHE A 101 12.69 -17.46 0.19
CA PHE A 101 13.22 -16.65 -0.91
C PHE A 101 13.83 -17.53 -2.01
N GLN A 102 14.65 -18.53 -1.66
CA GLN A 102 15.23 -19.46 -2.63
C GLN A 102 14.15 -20.21 -3.42
N THR A 103 13.16 -20.77 -2.75
CA THR A 103 12.11 -21.55 -3.43
C THR A 103 11.21 -20.68 -4.33
N VAL A 104 10.86 -19.46 -3.90
CA VAL A 104 9.93 -18.60 -4.67
C VAL A 104 10.63 -17.78 -5.75
N VAL A 105 11.87 -17.33 -5.52
CA VAL A 105 12.57 -16.43 -6.46
C VAL A 105 13.56 -17.18 -7.32
N MET A 106 14.37 -18.07 -6.74
CA MET A 106 15.43 -18.76 -7.46
C MET A 106 14.92 -20.01 -8.20
N GLU A 107 14.00 -20.77 -7.58
CA GLU A 107 13.51 -22.04 -8.16
C GLU A 107 12.25 -21.84 -9.03
N ALA A 108 11.34 -20.94 -8.66
CA ALA A 108 10.12 -20.65 -9.44
C ALA A 108 10.34 -19.63 -10.59
N GLY A 109 11.57 -19.13 -10.77
CA GLY A 109 11.96 -18.36 -11.95
C GLY A 109 11.37 -16.96 -12.05
N ALA A 110 11.25 -16.22 -10.94
CA ALA A 110 11.04 -14.77 -11.05
C ALA A 110 12.33 -14.15 -11.60
N PRO A 111 12.33 -13.53 -12.80
CA PRO A 111 13.54 -12.90 -13.31
C PRO A 111 13.93 -11.76 -12.38
N ALA A 112 15.15 -11.84 -11.84
CA ALA A 112 15.75 -10.77 -11.06
C ALA A 112 15.97 -9.52 -11.94
N PRO A 113 15.90 -8.30 -11.39
CA PRO A 113 16.17 -7.05 -12.12
C PRO A 113 17.62 -6.96 -12.63
#